data_AF-A1ZJ66-F1
#
_entry.id   AF-A1ZJ66-F1
#
_cell.length_a   1.000
_cell.length_b   1.000
_cell.length_c   1.000
_cell.angle_alpha   90.00
_cell.angle_beta   90.00
_cell.angle_gamma   90.00
#
_symmetry.space_group_name_H-M   'P 1'
#
loop_
_entity.id
_entity.type
_entity.pdbx_description
1 polymer ?
#
loop_
_entity_poly.entity_id
_entity_poly.type
_entity_poly.pdbx_seq_one_letter_code
_entity_poly.pdbx_strand_id
1 'polypeptide(L)'
;MKKALIYLSICITLLAFNSNLFAQKSGKFYAFASKRKVKRAKVKYNTQKDVVEVKLAGVNYVFKRERVKNLKEKVYSAANKRMFYLEDDGSWIITGNLRTNPSCKIKYSEKSYSFGIAYLSTDKAKVSSMNKEKGVKIVEEAYAKLCQAYRVIEEAKIAKVPLPEEGMKNAKLLPEAIKVSKRWIAGKRWKEKIIGGYFFSKEWNTIRHKRSGRVLGRRVRLIGLMKMPDGRCKFGHFFIRQNFNGTKYGVTFCEANSRVFEVSCDKVQAKIGK
;
A
#
# COMPACT_ATOMS: atom_id res chain seq x y z
N MET A 1 14.92 -60.08 6.15
CA MET A 1 13.89 -59.31 5.40
C MET A 1 12.69 -58.81 6.23
N LYS A 2 12.41 -59.30 7.44
CA LYS A 2 11.25 -58.83 8.24
C LYS A 2 11.43 -57.46 8.93
N LYS A 3 12.67 -57.00 9.18
CA LYS A 3 12.94 -55.71 9.85
C LYS A 3 12.88 -54.49 8.90
N ALA A 4 13.08 -54.68 7.58
CA ALA A 4 13.03 -53.58 6.61
C ALA A 4 11.59 -53.12 6.29
N LEU A 5 10.61 -54.03 6.37
CA LEU A 5 9.19 -53.71 6.17
C LEU A 5 8.59 -52.87 7.32
N ILE A 6 9.11 -53.01 8.54
CA ILE A 6 8.60 -52.27 9.70
C ILE A 6 8.99 -50.78 9.63
N TYR A 7 10.19 -50.46 9.15
CA TYR A 7 10.62 -49.06 8.97
C TYR A 7 9.90 -48.36 7.81
N LEU A 8 9.54 -49.09 6.74
CA LEU A 8 8.77 -48.53 5.62
C LEU A 8 7.34 -48.15 6.04
N SER A 9 6.69 -48.96 6.89
CA SER A 9 5.37 -48.63 7.44
C SER A 9 5.38 -47.46 8.44
N ILE A 10 6.48 -47.26 9.18
CA ILE A 10 6.62 -46.12 10.11
C ILE A 10 6.91 -44.81 9.35
N CYS A 11 7.66 -44.85 8.25
CA CYS A 11 7.86 -43.66 7.40
C CYS A 11 6.61 -43.26 6.61
N ILE A 12 5.77 -44.22 6.19
CA ILE A 12 4.53 -43.92 5.46
C ILE A 12 3.43 -43.38 6.40
N THR A 13 3.39 -43.80 7.67
CA THR A 13 2.47 -43.18 8.66
C THR A 13 2.93 -41.79 9.09
N LEU A 14 4.24 -41.50 9.14
CA LEU A 14 4.74 -40.14 9.44
C LEU A 14 4.56 -39.14 8.29
N LEU A 15 4.42 -39.59 7.04
CA LEU A 15 4.12 -38.72 5.89
C LEU A 15 2.62 -38.48 5.67
N ALA A 16 1.73 -39.30 6.25
CA ALA A 16 0.28 -39.14 6.10
C ALA A 16 -0.36 -38.16 7.11
N PHE A 17 0.35 -37.74 8.16
CA PHE A 17 -0.18 -36.82 9.18
C PHE A 17 0.22 -35.35 9.02
N ASN A 18 1.01 -34.98 8.00
CA ASN A 18 1.59 -33.62 7.91
C ASN A 18 1.07 -32.71 6.79
N SER A 19 -0.01 -33.06 6.09
CA SER A 19 -0.58 -32.14 5.08
C SER A 19 -2.10 -32.15 4.98
N ASN A 20 -2.82 -32.72 5.96
CA ASN A 20 -4.25 -32.44 6.08
C ASN A 20 -4.43 -31.03 6.63
N LEU A 21 -4.44 -30.07 5.71
CA LEU A 21 -5.60 -29.23 5.51
C LEU A 21 -6.35 -28.95 6.82
N PHE A 22 -5.91 -27.94 7.57
CA PHE A 22 -6.87 -27.11 8.28
C PHE A 22 -7.72 -26.40 7.22
N ALA A 23 -8.60 -27.18 6.58
CA ALA A 23 -9.56 -26.71 5.61
C ALA A 23 -10.49 -25.73 6.33
N GLN A 24 -10.89 -24.69 5.63
CA GLN A 24 -11.85 -23.72 6.14
C GLN A 24 -13.20 -24.43 6.31
N LYS A 25 -13.51 -24.88 7.53
CA LYS A 25 -14.68 -25.70 7.80
C LYS A 25 -15.93 -24.83 7.94
N SER A 26 -16.99 -25.22 7.24
CA SER A 26 -18.34 -24.77 7.55
C SER A 26 -18.79 -25.38 8.88
N GLY A 27 -19.57 -24.67 9.68
CA GLY A 27 -20.06 -25.21 10.94
C GLY A 27 -20.58 -24.18 11.94
N LYS A 28 -20.82 -24.66 13.16
CA LYS A 28 -21.11 -23.82 14.32
C LYS A 28 -19.80 -23.50 15.02
N PHE A 29 -19.57 -22.22 15.28
CA PHE A 29 -18.39 -21.71 15.98
C PHE A 29 -18.82 -21.09 17.30
N TYR A 30 -17.98 -21.21 18.32
CA TYR A 30 -18.05 -20.34 19.48
C TYR A 30 -17.56 -18.95 19.08
N ALA A 31 -18.13 -17.91 19.68
CA ALA A 31 -17.79 -16.54 19.36
C ALA A 31 -17.39 -15.77 20.62
N PHE A 32 -16.37 -14.93 20.47
CA PHE A 32 -16.09 -13.80 21.35
C PHE A 32 -16.35 -12.54 20.55
N ALA A 33 -16.97 -11.52 21.16
CA ALA A 33 -17.13 -10.20 20.54
C ALA A 33 -16.89 -9.09 21.57
N SER A 34 -16.11 -8.06 21.20
CA SER A 34 -15.65 -7.05 22.15
C SER A 34 -16.73 -6.05 22.58
N LYS A 35 -17.76 -5.82 21.77
CA LYS A 35 -18.84 -4.85 22.05
C LYS A 35 -20.20 -5.45 22.40
N ARG A 36 -20.40 -6.75 22.16
CA ARG A 36 -21.70 -7.40 22.37
C ARG A 36 -21.50 -8.83 22.83
N LYS A 37 -22.36 -9.29 23.73
CA LYS A 37 -22.44 -10.71 24.09
C LYS A 37 -22.92 -11.50 22.88
N VAL A 38 -22.01 -12.26 22.27
CA VAL A 38 -22.31 -13.22 21.19
C VAL A 38 -21.65 -14.53 21.56
N LYS A 39 -22.43 -15.60 21.71
CA LYS A 39 -21.89 -16.90 22.15
C LYS A 39 -21.53 -17.83 21.01
N ARG A 40 -22.20 -17.67 19.85
CA ARG A 40 -22.10 -18.58 18.71
C ARG A 40 -22.22 -17.83 17.38
N ALA A 41 -21.59 -18.39 16.36
CA ALA A 41 -21.75 -17.99 14.97
C ALA A 41 -21.97 -19.23 14.10
N LYS A 42 -22.65 -19.07 12.97
CA LYS A 42 -22.68 -20.10 11.91
C LYS A 42 -21.82 -19.60 10.76
N VAL A 43 -20.81 -20.39 10.40
CA VAL A 43 -19.91 -20.10 9.28
C VAL A 43 -20.21 -21.09 8.15
N LYS A 44 -20.35 -20.59 6.93
CA LYS A 44 -20.49 -21.40 5.72
C LYS A 44 -19.42 -20.96 4.73
N TYR A 45 -18.53 -21.88 4.38
CA TYR A 45 -17.48 -21.66 3.40
C TYR A 45 -17.87 -22.29 2.06
N ASN A 46 -17.84 -21.49 1.00
CA ASN A 46 -17.99 -21.93 -0.38
C ASN A 46 -16.60 -22.00 -1.02
N THR A 47 -16.06 -23.21 -1.17
CA THR A 47 -14.74 -23.49 -1.75
C THR A 47 -14.64 -23.07 -3.21
N GLN A 48 -15.70 -23.26 -4.00
CA GLN A 48 -15.71 -22.93 -5.43
C GLN A 48 -15.61 -21.42 -5.67
N LYS A 49 -16.26 -20.62 -4.82
CA LYS A 49 -16.28 -19.15 -4.94
C LYS A 49 -15.24 -18.45 -4.04
N ASP A 50 -14.58 -19.19 -3.15
CA ASP A 50 -13.75 -18.69 -2.05
C ASP A 50 -14.46 -17.56 -1.27
N VAL A 51 -15.70 -17.85 -0.88
CA VAL A 51 -16.59 -16.93 -0.15
C VAL A 51 -16.94 -17.54 1.20
N VAL A 52 -16.93 -16.71 2.24
CA VAL A 52 -17.33 -17.09 3.60
C VAL A 52 -18.57 -16.31 4.00
N GLU A 53 -19.64 -17.02 4.31
CA GLU A 53 -20.84 -16.45 4.91
C GLU A 53 -20.80 -16.67 6.42
N VAL A 54 -21.03 -15.62 7.20
CA VAL A 54 -21.03 -15.65 8.66
C VAL A 54 -22.33 -15.09 9.18
N LYS A 55 -23.14 -15.92 9.85
CA LYS A 55 -24.28 -15.46 10.65
C LYS A 55 -23.82 -15.22 12.08
N LEU A 56 -23.69 -13.96 12.47
CA LEU A 56 -23.20 -13.50 13.77
C LEU A 56 -24.19 -12.48 14.36
N ALA A 57 -24.62 -12.70 15.61
CA ALA A 57 -25.56 -11.82 16.32
C ALA A 57 -26.87 -11.52 15.55
N GLY A 58 -27.37 -12.51 14.78
CA GLY A 58 -28.58 -12.38 13.95
C GLY A 58 -28.35 -11.77 12.57
N VAL A 59 -27.18 -11.20 12.31
CA VAL A 59 -26.83 -10.56 11.03
C VAL A 59 -26.04 -11.53 10.16
N ASN A 60 -26.31 -11.55 8.86
CA ASN A 60 -25.53 -12.31 7.89
C ASN A 60 -24.48 -11.42 7.21
N TYR A 61 -23.24 -11.89 7.16
CA TYR A 61 -22.13 -11.22 6.49
C TYR A 61 -21.57 -12.12 5.40
N VAL A 62 -21.31 -11.57 4.22
CA VAL A 62 -20.73 -12.31 3.09
C VAL A 62 -19.37 -11.72 2.77
N PHE A 63 -18.32 -12.49 3.02
CA PHE A 63 -16.93 -12.09 2.81
C PHE A 63 -16.37 -12.76 1.56
N LYS A 64 -15.77 -11.97 0.66
CA LYS A 64 -15.11 -12.45 -0.55
C LYS A 64 -13.60 -12.46 -0.34
N ARG A 65 -12.90 -13.47 -0.87
CA ARG A 65 -11.44 -13.56 -0.76
C ARG A 65 -10.74 -12.35 -1.38
N GLU A 66 -9.83 -11.74 -0.62
CA GLU A 66 -8.78 -10.87 -1.14
C GLU A 66 -7.58 -11.74 -1.59
N ARG A 67 -7.19 -11.62 -2.86
CA ARG A 67 -6.00 -12.30 -3.40
C ARG A 67 -4.83 -11.32 -3.38
N VAL A 68 -4.03 -11.39 -2.32
CA VAL A 68 -2.83 -10.57 -2.15
C VAL A 68 -1.61 -11.44 -2.41
N LYS A 69 -0.77 -11.03 -3.37
CA LYS A 69 0.46 -11.75 -3.72
C LYS A 69 1.39 -11.79 -2.50
N ASN A 70 2.04 -12.94 -2.26
CA ASN A 70 2.99 -13.17 -1.16
C ASN A 70 2.41 -13.04 0.26
N LEU A 71 1.09 -13.02 0.42
CA LEU A 71 0.46 -13.16 1.73
C LEU A 71 0.04 -14.62 1.93
N LYS A 72 0.56 -15.25 2.98
CA LYS A 72 0.18 -16.63 3.34
C LYS A 72 -1.24 -16.64 3.91
N GLU A 73 -1.52 -15.72 4.82
CA GLU A 73 -2.81 -15.62 5.49
C GLU A 73 -3.96 -15.38 4.51
N LYS A 74 -5.07 -16.07 4.75
CA LYS A 74 -6.28 -15.88 3.97
C LYS A 74 -7.08 -14.70 4.51
N VAL A 75 -7.26 -13.69 3.67
CA VAL A 75 -7.98 -12.45 3.99
C VAL A 75 -9.23 -12.36 3.15
N TYR A 76 -10.33 -11.94 3.75
CA TYR A 76 -11.61 -11.76 3.10
C TYR A 76 -12.20 -10.40 3.43
N SER A 77 -12.94 -9.78 2.51
CA SER A 77 -13.55 -8.46 2.69
C SER A 77 -15.05 -8.46 2.46
N ALA A 78 -15.74 -7.61 3.22
CA ALA A 78 -17.17 -7.34 3.10
C ALA A 78 -17.46 -5.87 3.45
N ALA A 79 -17.78 -5.04 2.45
CA ALA A 79 -18.02 -3.60 2.64
C ALA A 79 -16.91 -2.94 3.49
N ASN A 80 -17.24 -2.46 4.68
CA ASN A 80 -16.34 -1.83 5.65
C ASN A 80 -15.73 -2.80 6.68
N LYS A 81 -15.71 -4.11 6.39
CA LYS A 81 -15.23 -5.16 7.29
C LYS A 81 -14.23 -6.05 6.58
N ARG A 82 -13.35 -6.63 7.38
CA ARG A 82 -12.36 -7.61 6.96
C ARG A 82 -12.37 -8.79 7.91
N MET A 83 -12.10 -9.96 7.36
CA MET A 83 -12.00 -11.21 8.07
C MET A 83 -10.67 -11.88 7.71
N PHE A 84 -9.99 -12.41 8.71
CA PHE A 84 -8.74 -13.14 8.56
C PHE A 84 -8.94 -14.57 9.05
N TYR A 85 -8.40 -15.51 8.28
CA TYR A 85 -8.23 -16.90 8.70
C TYR A 85 -6.88 -17.06 9.38
N LEU A 86 -6.87 -17.59 10.59
CA LEU A 86 -5.66 -17.85 11.37
C LEU A 86 -5.26 -19.31 11.13
N GLU A 87 -4.28 -19.53 10.25
CA GLU A 87 -3.92 -20.87 9.80
C GLU A 87 -3.38 -21.77 10.92
N ASP A 88 -2.71 -21.17 11.92
CA ASP A 88 -2.12 -21.88 13.05
C ASP A 88 -3.15 -22.71 13.84
N ASP A 89 -4.42 -22.30 13.83
CA ASP A 89 -5.46 -23.01 14.57
C ASP A 89 -6.85 -23.08 13.92
N GLY A 90 -6.98 -22.64 12.68
CA GLY A 90 -8.23 -22.67 11.93
C GLY A 90 -9.31 -21.71 12.43
N SER A 91 -8.95 -20.76 13.29
CA SER A 91 -9.88 -19.75 13.81
C SER A 91 -10.06 -18.58 12.84
N TRP A 92 -11.10 -17.79 13.06
CA TRP A 92 -11.39 -16.59 12.29
C TRP A 92 -11.41 -15.36 13.18
N ILE A 93 -10.93 -14.24 12.65
CA ILE A 93 -11.10 -12.94 13.29
C ILE A 93 -11.73 -11.96 12.31
N ILE A 94 -12.82 -11.32 12.75
CA ILE A 94 -13.59 -10.34 11.99
C ILE A 94 -13.44 -9.00 12.69
N THR A 95 -13.21 -7.96 11.89
CA THR A 95 -13.06 -6.60 12.38
C THR A 95 -13.47 -5.60 11.31
N GLY A 96 -13.60 -4.33 11.71
CA GLY A 96 -13.76 -3.24 10.75
C GLY A 96 -12.52 -3.04 9.88
N ASN A 97 -12.68 -2.36 8.75
CA ASN A 97 -11.56 -1.93 7.93
C ASN A 97 -10.69 -0.93 8.69
N LEU A 98 -9.42 -1.28 8.89
CA LEU A 98 -8.43 -0.37 9.43
C LEU A 98 -7.68 0.32 8.29
N ARG A 99 -7.36 1.60 8.48
CA ARG A 99 -6.43 2.30 7.61
C ARG A 99 -5.02 1.82 7.93
N THR A 100 -4.32 1.28 6.94
CA THR A 100 -2.89 1.02 7.05
C THR A 100 -2.13 2.33 6.84
N ASN A 101 -0.97 2.48 7.49
CA ASN A 101 -0.04 3.59 7.27
C ASN A 101 1.22 3.06 6.56
N PRO A 102 2.06 3.94 5.99
CA PRO A 102 3.30 3.51 5.33
C PRO A 102 4.26 2.73 6.24
N SER A 103 4.22 2.96 7.56
CA SER A 103 5.05 2.23 8.53
C SER A 103 4.51 0.84 8.89
N CYS A 104 3.32 0.47 8.40
CA CYS A 104 2.57 -0.72 8.79
C CYS A 104 2.41 -0.90 10.30
N LYS A 105 2.56 0.18 11.09
CA LYS A 105 2.28 0.19 12.53
C LYS A 105 0.80 0.41 12.71
N ILE A 106 0.06 -0.68 12.93
CA ILE A 106 -1.39 -0.66 13.07
C ILE A 106 -1.73 -0.34 14.51
N LYS A 107 -2.55 0.68 14.72
CA LYS A 107 -3.19 0.94 16.01
C LYS A 107 -4.68 0.71 15.85
N TYR A 108 -5.20 -0.31 16.51
CA TYR A 108 -6.63 -0.57 16.50
C TYR A 108 -7.35 0.57 17.21
N SER A 109 -8.39 1.08 16.56
CA SER A 109 -9.33 2.02 17.16
C SER A 109 -10.72 1.45 16.97
N GLU A 110 -11.42 1.27 18.08
CA GLU A 110 -12.71 0.61 18.12
C GLU A 110 -13.82 1.56 17.62
N LYS A 111 -13.83 1.87 16.31
CA LYS A 111 -14.89 2.67 15.66
C LYS A 111 -16.25 1.96 15.67
N SER A 112 -17.29 2.67 15.23
CA SER A 112 -18.72 2.30 15.26
C SER A 112 -19.09 1.01 14.49
N TYR A 113 -18.60 -0.13 14.93
CA TYR A 113 -19.03 -1.46 14.47
C TYR A 113 -19.78 -2.15 15.60
N SER A 114 -20.95 -2.71 15.29
CA SER A 114 -21.89 -3.24 16.29
C SER A 114 -21.34 -4.39 17.15
N PHE A 115 -20.29 -5.09 16.70
CA PHE A 115 -19.64 -6.16 17.46
C PHE A 115 -18.16 -5.89 17.79
N GLY A 116 -17.58 -4.78 17.33
CA GLY A 116 -16.15 -4.49 17.50
C GLY A 116 -15.27 -5.52 16.80
N ILE A 117 -14.48 -6.28 17.57
CA ILE A 117 -13.72 -7.45 17.12
C ILE A 117 -14.54 -8.70 17.41
N ALA A 118 -14.70 -9.60 16.43
CA ALA A 118 -15.27 -10.92 16.67
C ALA A 118 -14.24 -12.01 16.36
N TYR A 119 -13.96 -12.87 17.34
CA TYR A 119 -13.11 -14.05 17.19
C TYR A 119 -13.97 -15.31 17.22
N LEU A 120 -13.80 -16.17 16.22
CA LEU A 120 -14.59 -17.39 16.02
C LEU A 120 -13.67 -18.59 16.04
N SER A 121 -13.96 -19.57 16.89
CA SER A 121 -13.25 -20.86 16.90
C SER A 121 -14.20 -22.01 17.17
N THR A 122 -13.86 -23.21 16.69
CA THR A 122 -14.55 -24.44 17.09
C THR A 122 -14.16 -24.88 18.50
N ASP A 123 -13.05 -24.37 19.02
CA ASP A 123 -12.58 -24.61 20.38
C ASP A 123 -13.21 -23.59 21.36
N LYS A 124 -14.05 -24.10 22.26
CA LYS A 124 -14.72 -23.29 23.28
C LYS A 124 -13.72 -22.67 24.26
N ALA A 125 -12.68 -23.39 24.65
CA ALA A 125 -11.71 -22.93 25.64
C ALA A 125 -10.93 -21.73 25.11
N LYS A 126 -10.53 -21.76 23.83
CA LYS A 126 -9.89 -20.61 23.17
C LYS A 126 -10.77 -19.38 23.21
N VAL A 127 -12.03 -19.50 22.79
CA VAL A 127 -12.99 -18.39 22.81
C VAL A 127 -13.23 -17.88 24.22
N SER A 128 -13.35 -18.76 25.21
CA SER A 128 -13.49 -18.38 26.62
C SER A 128 -12.27 -17.64 27.17
N SER A 129 -11.07 -17.93 26.66
CA SER A 129 -9.83 -17.23 27.05
C SER A 129 -9.66 -15.87 26.36
N MET A 130 -10.49 -15.55 25.37
CA MET A 130 -10.40 -14.29 24.62
C MET A 130 -10.90 -13.12 25.45
N ASN A 131 -10.19 -12.00 25.30
CA ASN A 131 -10.60 -10.71 25.79
C ASN A 131 -10.33 -9.65 24.72
N LYS A 132 -10.69 -8.40 25.00
CA LYS A 132 -10.51 -7.29 24.05
C LYS A 132 -9.04 -7.11 23.66
N GLU A 133 -8.12 -7.15 24.62
CA GLU A 133 -6.69 -6.95 24.40
C GLU A 133 -6.08 -8.00 23.47
N LYS A 134 -6.37 -9.28 23.74
CA LYS A 134 -5.96 -10.39 22.86
C LYS A 134 -6.52 -10.23 21.46
N GLY A 135 -7.80 -9.88 21.34
CA GLY A 135 -8.43 -9.61 20.05
C GLY A 135 -7.75 -8.47 19.29
N VAL A 136 -7.43 -7.36 19.97
CA VAL A 136 -6.70 -6.23 19.39
C VAL A 136 -5.34 -6.66 18.87
N LYS A 137 -4.57 -7.39 19.67
CA LYS A 137 -3.24 -7.87 19.29
C LYS A 137 -3.28 -8.71 18.01
N ILE A 138 -4.20 -9.69 17.94
CA ILE A 138 -4.37 -10.53 16.73
C ILE A 138 -4.74 -9.68 15.51
N VAL A 139 -5.66 -8.70 15.67
CA VAL A 139 -6.04 -7.80 14.57
C VAL A 139 -4.86 -6.96 14.09
N GLU A 140 -4.11 -6.36 15.02
CA GLU A 140 -2.96 -5.51 14.68
C GLU A 140 -1.87 -6.31 13.95
N GLU A 141 -1.56 -7.51 14.43
CA GLU A 141 -0.61 -8.44 13.79
C GLU A 141 -1.08 -8.84 12.39
N ALA A 142 -2.36 -9.23 12.24
CA ALA A 142 -2.91 -9.64 10.94
C ALA A 142 -2.90 -8.49 9.92
N TYR A 143 -3.25 -7.26 10.33
CA TYR A 143 -3.18 -6.09 9.46
C TYR A 143 -1.75 -5.67 9.15
N ALA A 144 -0.81 -5.84 10.08
CA ALA A 144 0.60 -5.56 9.83
C ALA A 144 1.13 -6.46 8.72
N LYS A 145 0.86 -7.78 8.78
CA LYS A 145 1.25 -8.73 7.72
C LYS A 145 0.61 -8.38 6.37
N LEU A 146 -0.69 -8.08 6.36
CA LEU A 146 -1.39 -7.64 5.15
C LEU A 146 -0.78 -6.36 4.56
N CYS A 147 -0.45 -5.37 5.41
CA CYS A 147 0.20 -4.14 5.00
C CYS A 147 1.56 -4.40 4.36
N GLN A 148 2.39 -5.27 4.96
CA GLN A 148 3.69 -5.65 4.38
C GLN A 148 3.54 -6.32 3.01
N ALA A 149 2.57 -7.23 2.85
CA ALA A 149 2.33 -7.85 1.55
C ALA A 149 1.93 -6.83 0.48
N TYR A 150 1.07 -5.85 0.81
CA TYR A 150 0.73 -4.76 -0.11
C TYR A 150 1.94 -3.87 -0.43
N ARG A 151 2.81 -3.60 0.55
CA ARG A 151 4.03 -2.83 0.33
C ARG A 151 4.99 -3.48 -0.65
N VAL A 152 5.21 -4.79 -0.56
CA VAL A 152 6.03 -5.52 -1.54
C VAL A 152 5.49 -5.35 -2.96
N ILE A 153 4.17 -5.39 -3.13
CA ILE A 153 3.52 -5.17 -4.43
C ILE A 153 3.71 -3.72 -4.90
N GLU A 154 3.55 -2.75 -4.01
CA GLU A 154 3.69 -1.32 -4.31
C GLU A 154 5.15 -0.97 -4.66
N GLU A 155 6.12 -1.45 -3.87
CA GLU A 155 7.55 -1.29 -4.12
C GLU A 155 7.95 -1.90 -5.47
N ALA A 156 7.43 -3.08 -5.81
CA ALA A 156 7.64 -3.68 -7.13
C ALA A 156 7.05 -2.85 -8.28
N LYS A 157 5.93 -2.15 -8.06
CA LYS A 157 5.37 -1.21 -9.05
C LYS A 157 6.23 0.04 -9.17
N ILE A 158 6.63 0.62 -8.05
CA ILE A 158 7.48 1.82 -7.97
C ILE A 158 8.84 1.57 -8.63
N ALA A 159 9.44 0.39 -8.42
CA ALA A 159 10.69 -0.01 -9.07
C ALA A 159 10.60 -0.02 -10.61
N LYS A 160 9.41 -0.30 -11.16
CA LYS A 160 9.17 -0.29 -12.61
C LYS A 160 8.90 1.09 -13.19
N VAL A 161 8.60 2.11 -12.37
CA VAL A 161 8.36 3.47 -12.86
C VAL A 161 9.67 4.03 -13.44
N PRO A 162 9.73 4.37 -14.74
CA PRO A 162 10.92 4.97 -15.33
C PRO A 162 11.03 6.44 -14.91
N LEU A 163 12.26 6.91 -14.75
CA LEU A 163 12.51 8.35 -14.76
C LEU A 163 12.41 8.84 -16.22
N PRO A 164 11.79 10.00 -16.47
CA PRO A 164 11.80 10.59 -17.80
C PRO A 164 13.23 10.79 -18.32
N GLU A 165 13.41 10.67 -19.64
CA GLU A 165 14.72 10.94 -20.22
C GLU A 165 15.11 12.41 -20.07
N GLU A 166 16.43 12.63 -19.97
CA GLU A 166 16.98 13.98 -19.97
C GLU A 166 17.02 14.51 -21.40
N GLY A 167 16.48 15.70 -21.59
CA GLY A 167 16.50 16.41 -22.85
C GLY A 167 17.79 17.19 -23.02
N MET A 168 17.84 18.41 -22.47
CA MET A 168 19.00 19.30 -22.58
C MET A 168 19.88 19.33 -21.34
N LYS A 169 21.18 19.51 -21.54
CA LYS A 169 22.15 19.83 -20.48
C LYS A 169 22.44 21.32 -20.48
N ASN A 170 22.13 22.01 -19.39
CA ASN A 170 22.42 23.43 -19.23
C ASN A 170 22.85 23.73 -17.79
N ALA A 171 24.18 23.69 -17.56
CA ALA A 171 24.78 23.84 -16.24
C ALA A 171 24.52 25.21 -15.59
N LYS A 172 24.30 26.27 -16.39
CA LYS A 172 24.01 27.61 -15.88
C LYS A 172 22.55 27.77 -15.45
N LEU A 173 21.62 27.25 -16.26
CA LEU A 173 20.18 27.38 -16.01
C LEU A 173 19.66 26.41 -14.93
N LEU A 174 20.25 25.21 -14.83
CA LEU A 174 19.73 24.17 -13.94
C LEU A 174 19.70 24.58 -12.46
N PRO A 175 20.74 25.20 -11.86
CA PRO A 175 20.69 25.68 -10.49
C PRO A 175 19.59 26.72 -10.26
N GLU A 176 19.39 27.63 -11.22
CA GLU A 176 18.34 28.65 -11.17
C GLU A 176 16.95 28.00 -11.24
N ALA A 177 16.75 27.07 -12.16
CA ALA A 177 15.52 26.29 -12.30
C ALA A 177 15.16 25.53 -11.01
N ILE A 178 16.13 24.84 -10.41
CA ILE A 178 15.93 24.13 -9.13
C ILE A 178 15.59 25.12 -8.01
N LYS A 179 16.26 26.28 -7.94
CA LYS A 179 16.00 27.31 -6.93
C LYS A 179 14.57 27.83 -7.02
N VAL A 180 14.09 28.17 -8.22
CA VAL A 180 12.73 28.70 -8.41
C VAL A 180 11.66 27.62 -8.15
N SER A 181 11.93 26.36 -8.50
CA SER A 181 11.04 25.25 -8.16
C SER A 181 10.98 24.99 -6.66
N LYS A 182 12.10 25.05 -5.93
CA LYS A 182 12.14 24.96 -4.47
C LYS A 182 11.28 26.05 -3.82
N ARG A 183 11.43 27.30 -4.28
CA ARG A 183 10.61 28.43 -3.81
C ARG A 183 9.13 28.22 -4.09
N TRP A 184 8.79 27.73 -5.29
CA TRP A 184 7.40 27.47 -5.67
C TRP A 184 6.76 26.37 -4.79
N ILE A 185 7.45 25.25 -4.55
CA ILE A 185 6.99 24.18 -3.66
C ILE A 185 6.80 24.68 -2.23
N ALA A 186 7.77 25.45 -1.71
CA ALA A 186 7.67 26.06 -0.38
C ALA A 186 6.45 26.99 -0.27
N GLY A 187 6.20 27.82 -1.28
CA GLY A 187 5.02 28.69 -1.36
C GLY A 187 3.70 27.93 -1.40
N LYS A 188 3.70 26.68 -1.88
CA LYS A 188 2.53 25.78 -1.86
C LYS A 188 2.44 24.92 -0.61
N ARG A 189 3.35 25.07 0.36
CA ARG A 189 3.41 24.29 1.63
C ARG A 189 3.44 22.77 1.41
N TRP A 190 4.08 22.34 0.34
CA TRP A 190 4.31 20.92 0.08
C TRP A 190 5.29 20.34 1.10
N LYS A 191 5.13 19.06 1.42
CA LYS A 191 5.99 18.36 2.40
C LYS A 191 7.27 17.82 1.74
N GLU A 192 7.20 17.56 0.44
CA GLU A 192 8.31 17.14 -0.40
C GLU A 192 9.41 18.20 -0.48
N LYS A 193 10.67 17.75 -0.47
CA LYS A 193 11.83 18.62 -0.72
C LYS A 193 12.50 18.24 -2.03
N ILE A 194 12.76 19.20 -2.90
CA ILE A 194 13.57 18.97 -4.12
C ILE A 194 15.03 18.77 -3.71
N ILE A 195 15.59 17.62 -4.07
CA ILE A 195 16.98 17.25 -3.82
C ILE A 195 17.85 17.34 -5.08
N GLY A 196 17.25 17.40 -6.27
CA GLY A 196 17.95 17.58 -7.54
C GLY A 196 17.00 17.71 -8.71
N GLY A 197 17.52 17.69 -9.94
CA GLY A 197 16.69 17.70 -11.14
C GLY A 197 17.49 17.76 -12.43
N TYR A 198 16.81 17.64 -13.56
CA TYR A 198 17.36 17.74 -14.91
C TYR A 198 16.27 18.20 -15.88
N PHE A 199 16.64 18.75 -17.04
CA PHE A 199 15.64 19.18 -18.01
C PHE A 199 15.09 17.97 -18.78
N PHE A 200 13.77 17.87 -18.85
CA PHE A 200 13.09 16.94 -19.76
C PHE A 200 13.02 17.50 -21.17
N SER A 201 12.85 18.82 -21.30
CA SER A 201 12.83 19.48 -22.60
C SER A 201 14.20 19.41 -23.27
N LYS A 202 14.23 19.09 -24.58
CA LYS A 202 15.44 19.14 -25.42
C LYS A 202 15.87 20.57 -25.79
N GLU A 203 14.93 21.50 -25.76
CA GLU A 203 15.15 22.91 -26.07
C GLU A 203 14.07 23.78 -25.39
N TRP A 204 14.23 25.10 -25.51
CA TRP A 204 13.22 26.06 -25.08
C TRP A 204 12.01 26.02 -25.99
N ASN A 205 10.81 25.90 -25.41
CA ASN A 205 9.57 26.11 -26.13
C ASN A 205 9.20 27.60 -26.08
N THR A 206 9.25 28.29 -27.22
CA THR A 206 8.86 29.70 -27.34
C THR A 206 7.35 29.86 -27.26
N ILE A 207 6.90 30.69 -26.31
CA ILE A 207 5.49 31.01 -26.11
C ILE A 207 5.17 32.25 -26.93
N ARG A 208 4.24 32.12 -27.87
CA ARG A 208 3.77 33.22 -28.73
C ARG A 208 2.32 33.57 -28.44
N HIS A 209 1.96 34.83 -28.65
CA HIS A 209 0.58 35.26 -28.61
C HIS A 209 -0.19 34.64 -29.79
N LYS A 210 -1.33 34.00 -29.53
CA LYS A 210 -2.05 33.19 -30.53
C LYS A 210 -2.44 33.98 -31.79
N ARG A 211 -2.82 35.26 -31.65
CA ARG A 211 -3.31 36.08 -32.77
C ARG A 211 -2.20 36.85 -33.50
N SER A 212 -1.24 37.42 -32.76
CA SER A 212 -0.25 38.34 -33.34
C SER A 212 1.13 37.72 -33.54
N GLY A 213 1.35 36.48 -33.11
CA GLY A 213 2.64 35.79 -33.25
C GLY A 213 3.79 36.35 -32.39
N ARG A 214 3.58 37.48 -31.70
CA ARG A 214 4.60 38.11 -30.85
C ARG A 214 5.11 37.15 -29.77
N VAL A 215 6.41 37.15 -29.53
CA VAL A 215 7.03 36.34 -28.48
C VAL A 215 6.64 36.90 -27.12
N LEU A 216 6.05 36.07 -26.27
CA LEU A 216 5.68 36.40 -24.89
C LEU A 216 6.70 35.89 -23.87
N GLY A 217 7.48 34.89 -24.25
CA GLY A 217 8.44 34.24 -23.38
C GLY A 217 8.89 32.89 -23.92
N ARG A 218 9.57 32.14 -23.07
CA ARG A 218 9.99 30.77 -23.35
C ARG A 218 9.85 29.91 -22.11
N ARG A 219 9.65 28.61 -22.30
CA ARG A 219 9.45 27.63 -21.23
C ARG A 219 10.19 26.33 -21.50
N VAL A 220 10.76 25.76 -20.45
CA VAL A 220 11.30 24.38 -20.43
C VAL A 220 10.64 23.59 -19.33
N ARG A 221 10.62 22.26 -19.49
CA ARG A 221 10.15 21.33 -18.48
C ARG A 221 11.35 20.76 -17.73
N LEU A 222 11.35 20.94 -16.41
CA LEU A 222 12.30 20.38 -15.47
C LEU A 222 11.69 19.13 -14.81
N ILE A 223 12.47 18.06 -14.65
CA ILE A 223 12.15 16.98 -13.72
C ILE A 223 12.76 17.35 -12.37
N GLY A 224 11.92 17.66 -11.39
CA GLY A 224 12.34 17.84 -10.00
C GLY A 224 12.34 16.50 -9.30
N LEU A 225 13.51 16.09 -8.79
CA LEU A 225 13.70 14.90 -7.98
C LEU A 225 13.48 15.28 -6.51
N MET A 226 12.60 14.56 -5.83
CA MET A 226 12.07 14.94 -4.52
C MET A 226 12.19 13.81 -3.50
N LYS A 227 12.34 14.20 -2.24
CA LYS A 227 12.30 13.31 -1.08
C LYS A 227 11.21 13.75 -0.11
N MET A 228 10.42 12.79 0.36
CA MET A 228 9.40 12.97 1.39
C MET A 228 10.02 12.86 2.79
N PRO A 229 9.38 13.44 3.83
CA PRO A 229 9.82 13.26 5.22
C PRO A 229 9.79 11.79 5.70
N ASP A 230 8.94 10.96 5.09
CA ASP A 230 8.85 9.52 5.40
C ASP A 230 9.90 8.67 4.64
N GLY A 231 10.83 9.32 3.93
CA GLY A 231 11.93 8.66 3.23
C GLY A 231 11.62 8.27 1.77
N ARG A 232 10.36 8.33 1.33
CA ARG A 232 9.98 7.97 -0.04
C ARG A 232 10.50 8.97 -1.07
N CYS A 233 10.79 8.49 -2.27
CA CYS A 233 11.29 9.31 -3.36
C CYS A 233 10.23 9.51 -4.43
N LYS A 234 10.21 10.72 -5.01
CA LYS A 234 9.24 11.12 -6.02
C LYS A 234 9.93 11.93 -7.11
N PHE A 235 9.31 12.02 -8.28
CA PHE A 235 9.64 13.03 -9.27
C PHE A 235 8.39 13.78 -9.73
N GLY A 236 8.56 15.03 -10.16
CA GLY A 236 7.49 15.84 -10.69
C GLY A 236 7.99 16.70 -11.85
N HIS A 237 7.11 17.01 -12.78
CA HIS A 237 7.44 17.96 -13.85
C HIS A 237 7.18 19.38 -13.35
N PHE A 238 8.15 20.27 -13.52
CA PHE A 238 8.06 21.69 -13.23
C PHE A 238 8.22 22.48 -14.52
N PHE A 239 7.41 23.52 -14.69
CA PHE A 239 7.46 24.40 -15.84
C PHE A 239 8.26 25.64 -15.48
N ILE A 240 9.45 25.75 -16.08
CA ILE A 240 10.37 26.85 -15.86
C ILE A 240 10.20 27.84 -17.00
N ARG A 241 9.91 29.10 -16.68
CA ARG A 241 9.53 30.13 -17.64
C ARG A 241 10.39 31.37 -17.48
N GLN A 242 10.65 32.02 -18.62
CA GLN A 242 11.19 33.37 -18.69
C GLN A 242 10.29 34.20 -19.61
N ASN A 243 9.82 35.35 -19.13
CA ASN A 243 9.03 36.27 -19.95
C ASN A 243 9.94 37.07 -20.88
N PHE A 244 9.44 37.41 -22.06
CA PHE A 244 10.13 38.25 -23.03
C PHE A 244 9.57 39.66 -22.97
N ASN A 245 10.43 40.67 -22.86
CA ASN A 245 10.01 42.07 -22.74
C ASN A 245 10.03 42.86 -24.06
N GLY A 246 10.28 42.20 -25.19
CA GLY A 246 10.47 42.84 -26.49
C GLY A 246 11.93 42.83 -26.97
N THR A 247 12.90 42.74 -26.05
CA THR A 247 14.34 42.76 -26.38
C THR A 247 15.08 41.56 -25.80
N LYS A 248 14.80 41.18 -24.54
CA LYS A 248 15.49 40.09 -23.85
C LYS A 248 14.55 39.24 -22.99
N TYR A 249 15.00 38.04 -22.67
CA TYR A 249 14.33 37.19 -21.68
C TYR A 249 14.68 37.66 -20.26
N GLY A 250 13.66 37.76 -19.41
CA GLY A 250 13.77 38.22 -18.03
C GLY A 250 14.08 37.11 -17.03
N VAL A 251 13.74 37.38 -15.76
CA VAL A 251 13.99 36.50 -14.62
C VAL A 251 13.30 35.15 -14.79
N THR A 252 13.98 34.08 -14.40
CA THR A 252 13.42 32.73 -14.40
C THR A 252 12.44 32.55 -13.24
N PHE A 253 11.32 31.88 -13.48
CA PHE A 253 10.40 31.48 -12.44
C PHE A 253 9.76 30.13 -12.75
N CYS A 254 9.22 29.48 -11.72
CA CYS A 254 8.43 28.26 -11.87
C CYS A 254 6.95 28.65 -12.03
N GLU A 255 6.37 28.38 -13.19
CA GLU A 255 4.99 28.73 -13.56
C GLU A 255 4.00 27.77 -12.89
N ALA A 256 4.26 26.46 -13.00
CA ALA A 256 3.39 25.40 -12.53
C ALA A 256 4.15 24.08 -12.39
N ASN A 257 3.46 23.07 -11.89
CA ASN A 257 3.90 21.69 -11.88
C ASN A 257 2.85 20.76 -12.54
N SER A 258 3.27 19.55 -12.89
CA SER A 258 2.36 18.44 -13.20
C SER A 258 2.25 17.46 -12.02
N ARG A 259 1.52 16.36 -12.21
CA ARG A 259 1.38 15.29 -11.23
C ARG A 259 2.76 14.78 -10.79
N VAL A 260 2.85 14.44 -9.50
CA VAL A 260 4.03 13.84 -8.89
C VAL A 260 3.88 12.33 -8.88
N PHE A 261 4.95 11.62 -9.20
CA PHE A 261 4.99 10.16 -9.24
C PHE A 261 5.99 9.64 -8.23
N GLU A 262 5.64 8.55 -7.55
CA GLU A 262 6.58 7.83 -6.70
C GLU A 262 7.52 6.99 -7.56
N VAL A 263 8.79 6.96 -7.18
CA VAL A 263 9.86 6.27 -7.91
C VAL A 263 10.87 5.70 -6.91
N SER A 264 11.58 4.63 -7.29
CA SER A 264 12.65 4.08 -6.46
C SER A 264 13.69 5.16 -6.12
N CYS A 265 14.10 5.21 -4.85
CA CYS A 265 15.14 6.11 -4.39
C CYS A 265 16.50 5.83 -5.05
N ASP A 266 16.78 4.59 -5.43
CA ASP A 266 18.04 4.22 -6.11
C ASP A 266 18.13 4.94 -7.46
N LYS A 267 17.02 5.01 -8.21
CA LYS A 267 16.96 5.75 -9.48
C LYS A 267 17.19 7.24 -9.28
N VAL A 268 16.65 7.80 -8.20
CA VAL A 268 16.84 9.21 -7.86
C VAL A 268 18.30 9.50 -7.49
N GLN A 269 18.91 8.67 -6.64
CA GLN A 269 20.31 8.82 -6.23
C GLN A 269 21.26 8.64 -7.41
N ALA A 270 21.07 7.62 -8.24
CA ALA A 270 21.87 7.37 -9.43
C ALA A 270 21.81 8.52 -10.46
N LYS A 271 20.75 9.34 -10.43
CA LYS A 271 20.61 10.51 -11.31
C LYS A 271 21.22 11.78 -10.71
N ILE A 272 21.27 11.91 -9.38
CA ILE A 272 21.88 13.06 -8.68
C ILE A 272 23.40 12.92 -8.57
N GLY A 273 23.91 11.70 -8.44
CA GLY A 273 25.35 11.41 -8.37
C GLY A 273 26.07 11.45 -9.73
N LYS A 274 25.42 11.93 -10.79
CA LYS A 274 25.98 12.16 -12.12
C LYS A 274 26.03 13.65 -12.40
#